data_AF-A0A8B6XJ60-F1
#
_entry.id   AF-A0A8B6XJ60-F1
#
_cell.length_a   1.000
_cell.length_b   1.000
_cell.length_c   1.000
_cell.angle_alpha   90.00
_cell.angle_beta   90.00
_cell.angle_gamma   90.00
#
_symmetry.space_group_name_H-M   'P 1'
#
loop_
_entity.id
_entity.type
_entity.pdbx_description
1 polymer ?
#
loop_
_entity_poly.entity_id
_entity_poly.type
_entity_poly.pdbx_seq_one_letter_code
_entity_poly.pdbx_strand_id
1 'polypeptide(L)'
;MSDEAIRDYIATSNDDKSIYKVDEGRYHLYSCGGCPFANMATIVLALKGLEKVVSVSLVDPVFDAETGWRFASEVNGCTDNVCGKVYLKDIYEMSHPDYKGLTSLGYSKQTKIPILFDKQTNKIVNNDCMDIMKMLNTCFNQFLSSEKYALVNLYPEDKQKEIDEINQWINDDIIMGVYKCGSAKVQEEYDTHVNKLFNSLDKDFD
;
A
#
# COMPACT_ATOMS: atom_id res chain seq x y z
N MET A 1 6.56 -8.22 -13.33
CA MET A 1 6.13 -6.84 -12.98
C MET A 1 5.14 -6.41 -14.05
N SER A 2 3.86 -6.28 -13.73
CA SER A 2 2.83 -5.91 -14.70
C SER A 2 2.82 -4.40 -14.95
N ASP A 3 2.72 -3.98 -16.21
CA ASP A 3 2.62 -2.59 -16.74
C ASP A 3 1.39 -1.78 -16.24
N GLU A 4 0.82 -2.12 -15.09
CA GLU A 4 -0.43 -1.59 -14.55
C GLU A 4 -0.24 -0.93 -13.16
N ALA A 5 0.98 -0.66 -12.71
CA ALA A 5 1.21 0.01 -11.42
C ALA A 5 1.45 1.51 -11.62
N ILE A 6 0.84 2.35 -10.77
CA ILE A 6 1.18 3.77 -10.68
C ILE A 6 2.36 3.84 -9.72
N ARG A 7 3.54 4.23 -10.22
CA ARG A 7 4.82 4.13 -9.50
C ARG A 7 5.66 5.41 -9.63
N ASP A 8 5.09 6.54 -9.23
CA ASP A 8 5.88 7.74 -8.98
C ASP A 8 6.40 7.76 -7.54
N TYR A 9 7.33 8.66 -7.26
CA TYR A 9 7.97 8.81 -5.95
C TYR A 9 8.02 10.27 -5.50
N ILE A 10 7.89 10.47 -4.18
CA ILE A 10 8.15 11.77 -3.55
C ILE A 10 9.65 12.05 -3.64
N ALA A 11 10.02 13.24 -4.13
CA ALA A 11 11.41 13.65 -4.17
C ALA A 11 11.93 13.97 -2.75
N THR A 12 13.02 13.30 -2.37
CA THR A 12 13.73 13.50 -1.10
C THR A 12 14.93 14.46 -1.22
N SER A 13 15.26 14.88 -2.44
CA SER A 13 16.31 15.87 -2.72
C SER A 13 15.72 17.04 -3.54
N ASN A 14 16.51 18.11 -3.70
CA ASN A 14 16.22 19.26 -4.57
C ASN A 14 16.19 18.88 -6.08
N ASP A 15 15.63 17.73 -6.43
CA ASP A 15 15.31 17.39 -7.81
C ASP A 15 14.13 18.26 -8.25
N ASP A 16 14.44 19.49 -8.69
CA ASP A 16 13.51 20.50 -9.18
C ASP A 16 12.59 20.02 -10.31
N LYS A 17 12.84 18.82 -10.88
CA LYS A 17 11.99 18.22 -11.90
C LYS A 17 10.86 17.34 -11.35
N SER A 18 10.97 16.82 -10.13
CA SER A 18 9.87 16.04 -9.55
C SER A 18 8.73 16.96 -9.12
N ILE A 19 7.52 16.67 -9.60
CA ILE A 19 6.31 17.41 -9.24
C ILE A 19 5.83 17.07 -7.81
N TYR A 20 6.25 15.92 -7.27
CA TYR A 20 5.87 15.44 -5.94
C TYR A 20 6.94 15.84 -4.92
N LYS A 21 6.88 17.09 -4.46
CA LYS A 21 7.78 17.63 -3.43
C LYS A 21 7.32 17.23 -2.04
N VAL A 22 8.25 16.85 -1.18
CA VAL A 22 7.93 16.55 0.23
C VAL A 22 7.38 17.81 0.93
N ASP A 23 6.22 17.68 1.58
CA ASP A 23 5.53 18.78 2.25
C ASP A 23 4.57 18.22 3.33
N GLU A 24 4.45 18.94 4.45
CA GLU A 24 3.61 18.53 5.58
C GLU A 24 2.14 18.71 5.22
N GLY A 25 1.33 17.67 5.47
CA GLY A 25 -0.11 17.74 5.21
C GLY A 25 -0.48 17.72 3.73
N ARG A 26 0.48 17.62 2.78
CA ARG A 26 0.21 17.51 1.34
C ARG A 26 -0.31 16.14 0.92
N TYR A 27 0.21 15.09 1.54
CA TYR A 27 -0.06 13.71 1.13
C TYR A 27 -1.18 13.07 1.95
N HIS A 28 -1.82 12.08 1.34
CA HIS A 28 -2.91 11.31 1.92
C HIS A 28 -2.74 9.83 1.60
N LEU A 29 -2.94 8.96 2.59
CA LEU A 29 -2.94 7.53 2.41
C LEU A 29 -4.38 7.02 2.44
N TYR A 30 -4.86 6.47 1.32
CA TYR A 30 -6.08 5.65 1.39
C TYR A 30 -5.67 4.23 1.73
N SER A 31 -6.30 3.68 2.78
CA SER A 31 -5.95 2.38 3.36
C SER A 31 -7.21 1.55 3.67
N CYS A 32 -7.03 0.30 4.09
CA CYS A 32 -8.10 -0.60 4.48
C CYS A 32 -7.65 -1.44 5.68
N GLY A 33 -8.41 -1.41 6.77
CA GLY A 33 -8.09 -2.19 7.97
C GLY A 33 -8.14 -3.71 7.76
N GLY A 34 -8.86 -4.17 6.73
CA GLY A 34 -8.96 -5.59 6.36
C GLY A 34 -7.91 -6.08 5.36
N CYS A 35 -7.12 -5.17 4.75
CA CYS A 35 -6.14 -5.54 3.73
C CYS A 35 -4.72 -5.60 4.33
N PRO A 36 -4.02 -6.75 4.28
CA PRO A 36 -2.67 -6.86 4.85
C PRO A 36 -1.66 -5.92 4.18
N PHE A 37 -1.76 -5.72 2.87
CA PHE A 37 -0.87 -4.81 2.13
C PHE A 37 -1.07 -3.34 2.53
N ALA A 38 -2.31 -2.93 2.81
CA ALA A 38 -2.62 -1.57 3.25
C ALA A 38 -2.23 -1.34 4.71
N ASN A 39 -2.42 -2.37 5.55
CA ASN A 39 -1.97 -2.36 6.94
C ASN A 39 -0.45 -2.19 7.05
N MET A 40 0.36 -2.78 6.16
CA MET A 40 1.81 -2.59 6.16
C MET A 40 2.20 -1.10 6.05
N ALA A 41 1.64 -0.36 5.08
CA ALA A 41 1.88 1.07 4.94
C ALA A 41 1.37 1.88 6.15
N THR A 42 0.22 1.49 6.70
CA THR A 42 -0.37 2.13 7.89
C THR A 42 0.49 1.94 9.13
N ILE A 43 1.07 0.74 9.31
CA ILE A 43 2.01 0.43 10.40
C ILE A 43 3.27 1.28 10.26
N VAL A 44 3.85 1.39 9.06
CA VAL A 44 5.03 2.25 8.85
C VAL A 44 4.72 3.71 9.20
N LEU A 45 3.57 4.22 8.77
CA LEU A 45 3.12 5.58 9.11
C LEU A 45 3.09 5.81 10.63
N ALA A 46 2.52 4.86 11.39
CA ALA A 46 2.45 4.93 12.85
C ALA A 46 3.82 4.77 13.54
N LEU A 47 4.65 3.81 13.09
CA LEU A 47 6.00 3.60 13.60
C LEU A 47 6.90 4.81 13.39
N LYS A 48 6.66 5.56 12.31
CA LYS A 48 7.33 6.82 11.99
C LYS A 48 6.67 8.04 12.61
N GLY A 49 5.55 7.92 13.33
CA GLY A 49 4.89 9.06 13.99
C GLY A 49 4.38 10.12 13.00
N LEU A 50 3.90 9.68 11.84
CA LEU A 50 3.49 10.54 10.72
C LEU A 50 1.99 10.86 10.70
N GLU A 51 1.24 10.55 11.75
CA GLU A 51 -0.22 10.68 11.79
C GLU A 51 -0.71 12.13 11.59
N LYS A 52 0.13 13.11 11.93
CA LYS A 52 -0.14 14.54 11.69
C LYS A 52 0.38 15.05 10.35
N VAL A 53 1.27 14.32 9.70
CA VAL A 53 1.97 14.72 8.47
C VAL A 53 1.29 14.15 7.23
N VAL A 54 0.89 12.87 7.29
CA VAL A 54 0.19 12.16 6.22
C VAL A 54 -1.19 11.76 6.74
N SER A 55 -2.21 12.45 6.24
CA SER A 55 -3.60 12.13 6.55
C SER A 55 -4.02 10.76 6.01
N VAL A 56 -4.99 10.09 6.65
CA VAL A 56 -5.45 8.74 6.27
C VAL A 56 -6.97 8.70 6.14
N SER A 57 -7.48 8.04 5.10
CA SER A 57 -8.88 7.63 5.00
C SER A 57 -8.94 6.11 4.84
N LEU A 58 -9.94 5.49 5.46
CA LEU A 58 -10.18 4.06 5.34
C LEU A 58 -11.31 3.80 4.35
N VAL A 59 -11.18 2.74 3.56
CA VAL A 59 -12.33 2.13 2.86
C VAL A 59 -12.98 1.08 3.78
N ASP A 60 -14.23 0.74 3.46
CA ASP A 60 -14.94 -0.39 4.08
C ASP A 60 -14.09 -1.68 3.92
N PRO A 61 -13.86 -2.46 4.99
CA PRO A 61 -13.15 -3.73 4.89
C PRO A 61 -13.90 -4.78 4.06
N VAL A 62 -15.20 -4.61 3.84
CA VAL A 62 -15.99 -5.48 2.95
C VAL A 62 -15.78 -5.05 1.50
N PHE A 63 -15.10 -5.91 0.74
CA PHE A 63 -14.89 -5.73 -0.69
C PHE A 63 -16.07 -6.29 -1.49
N ASP A 64 -16.63 -5.48 -2.39
CA ASP A 64 -17.66 -5.90 -3.33
C ASP A 64 -17.04 -6.13 -4.72
N ALA A 65 -17.33 -7.28 -5.35
CA ALA A 65 -16.68 -7.66 -6.60
C ALA A 65 -17.11 -6.81 -7.81
N GLU A 66 -18.31 -6.25 -7.78
CA GLU A 66 -18.87 -5.43 -8.87
C GLU A 66 -18.47 -3.95 -8.73
N THR A 67 -18.54 -3.42 -7.51
CA THR A 67 -18.35 -2.00 -7.22
C THR A 67 -16.97 -1.66 -6.67
N GLY A 68 -16.26 -2.64 -6.10
CA GLY A 68 -14.91 -2.50 -5.55
C GLY A 68 -14.89 -1.97 -4.11
N TRP A 69 -13.81 -1.28 -3.76
CA TRP A 69 -13.67 -0.62 -2.47
C TRP A 69 -14.56 0.62 -2.38
N ARG A 70 -15.31 0.75 -1.28
CA ARG A 70 -16.20 1.88 -1.02
C ARG A 70 -15.84 2.62 0.27
N PHE A 71 -16.17 3.90 0.32
CA PHE A 71 -16.16 4.71 1.53
C PHE A 71 -17.56 4.66 2.14
N ALA A 72 -17.74 3.75 3.10
CA ALA A 72 -19.00 3.56 3.82
C ALA A 72 -19.10 4.53 5.01
N SER A 73 -19.77 5.67 4.83
CA SER A 73 -19.93 6.69 5.89
C SER A 73 -20.61 6.17 7.17
N GLU A 74 -21.38 5.08 7.04
CA GLU A 74 -22.01 4.36 8.15
C GLU A 74 -21.02 3.53 8.97
N VAL A 75 -19.83 3.23 8.43
CA VAL A 75 -18.72 2.59 9.11
C VAL A 75 -17.77 3.66 9.63
N ASN A 76 -17.54 3.68 10.94
CA ASN A 76 -16.74 4.72 11.58
C ASN A 76 -15.35 4.87 10.93
N GLY A 77 -15.01 6.09 10.52
CA GLY A 77 -13.74 6.42 9.88
C GLY A 77 -13.61 6.02 8.41
N CYS A 78 -14.62 5.38 7.81
CA CYS A 78 -14.59 4.95 6.41
C CYS A 78 -15.20 5.99 5.46
N THR A 79 -14.74 7.25 5.56
CA THR A 79 -15.20 8.36 4.73
C THR A 79 -14.01 9.02 4.04
N ASP A 80 -14.14 9.30 2.75
CA ASP A 80 -13.16 10.10 2.02
C ASP A 80 -13.40 11.60 2.27
N ASN A 81 -12.52 12.20 3.08
CA ASN A 81 -12.55 13.63 3.39
C ASN A 81 -11.63 14.47 2.47
N VAL A 82 -11.02 13.85 1.46
CA VAL A 82 -10.06 14.49 0.56
C VAL A 82 -10.68 14.72 -0.81
N CYS A 83 -11.16 13.66 -1.47
CA CYS A 83 -11.77 13.77 -2.80
C CYS A 83 -13.31 13.73 -2.74
N GLY A 84 -13.90 13.41 -1.59
CA GLY A 84 -15.34 13.31 -1.39
C GLY A 84 -16.00 12.23 -2.24
N LYS A 85 -15.28 11.15 -2.57
CA LYS A 85 -15.78 10.05 -3.41
C LYS A 85 -16.45 8.96 -2.58
N VAL A 86 -17.34 8.20 -3.24
CA VAL A 86 -18.00 7.03 -2.64
C VAL A 86 -17.21 5.76 -2.94
N TYR A 87 -16.56 5.66 -4.10
CA TYR A 87 -15.76 4.50 -4.47
C TYR A 87 -14.31 4.88 -4.74
N LEU A 88 -13.39 3.97 -4.39
CA LEU A 88 -11.96 4.15 -4.65
C LEU A 88 -11.65 4.24 -6.15
N LYS A 89 -12.44 3.56 -6.99
CA LYS A 89 -12.29 3.63 -8.46
C LYS A 89 -12.47 5.03 -9.02
N ASP A 90 -13.35 5.83 -8.41
CA ASP A 90 -13.59 7.20 -8.84
C ASP A 90 -12.36 8.09 -8.58
N ILE A 91 -11.54 7.75 -7.57
CA ILE A 91 -10.25 8.41 -7.31
C ILE A 91 -9.23 8.01 -8.38
N TYR A 92 -9.17 6.73 -8.76
CA TYR A 92 -8.33 6.25 -9.85
C TYR A 92 -8.68 6.90 -11.18
N GLU A 93 -9.96 6.91 -11.55
CA GLU A 93 -10.46 7.53 -12.79
C GLU A 93 -10.17 9.03 -12.84
N MET A 94 -10.41 9.75 -11.74
CA MET A 94 -10.10 11.17 -11.64
C MET A 94 -8.60 11.44 -11.77
N SER A 95 -7.78 10.62 -11.11
CA SER A 95 -6.34 10.84 -11.02
C SER A 95 -5.60 10.42 -12.29
N HIS A 96 -6.01 9.32 -12.91
CA HIS A 96 -5.38 8.70 -14.08
C HIS A 96 -6.46 8.15 -15.03
N PRO A 97 -7.10 9.01 -15.83
CA PRO A 97 -8.19 8.60 -16.73
C PRO A 97 -7.79 7.51 -17.73
N ASP A 98 -6.51 7.47 -18.13
CA ASP A 98 -5.97 6.49 -19.08
C ASP A 98 -5.49 5.19 -18.39
N TYR A 99 -5.74 5.03 -17.09
CA TYR A 99 -5.32 3.87 -16.33
C TYR A 99 -6.10 2.62 -16.74
N LYS A 100 -5.46 1.79 -17.58
CA LYS A 100 -6.04 0.58 -18.17
C LYS A 100 -6.38 -0.53 -17.15
N GLY A 101 -5.91 -0.42 -15.92
CA GLY A 101 -6.30 -1.33 -14.84
C GLY A 101 -7.82 -1.33 -14.59
N LEU A 102 -8.53 -0.26 -14.95
CA LEU A 102 -9.98 -0.15 -14.76
C LEU A 102 -10.82 -0.90 -15.81
N THR A 103 -10.28 -1.18 -17.00
CA THR A 103 -11.11 -1.42 -18.21
C THR A 103 -11.15 -2.87 -18.72
N SER A 104 -10.85 -3.88 -17.90
CA SER A 104 -10.87 -5.28 -18.36
C SER A 104 -11.80 -6.20 -17.57
N LEU A 105 -13.03 -6.34 -18.11
CA LEU A 105 -13.93 -7.50 -18.03
C LEU A 105 -14.46 -7.91 -16.64
N GLY A 106 -15.63 -7.39 -16.27
CA GLY A 106 -16.69 -8.09 -15.48
C GLY A 106 -16.36 -8.52 -14.04
N TYR A 107 -15.10 -8.46 -13.67
CA TYR A 107 -14.54 -8.58 -12.33
C TYR A 107 -13.59 -7.41 -12.24
N SER A 108 -13.78 -6.54 -11.26
CA SER A 108 -12.84 -5.47 -10.93
C SER A 108 -11.41 -6.02 -11.02
N LYS A 109 -10.66 -5.68 -12.08
CA LYS A 109 -9.19 -5.68 -12.06
C LYS A 109 -8.73 -4.45 -11.27
N GLN A 110 -9.21 -4.45 -10.03
CA GLN A 110 -8.59 -4.04 -8.79
C GLN A 110 -7.93 -2.69 -8.82
N THR A 111 -8.73 -1.66 -8.52
CA THR A 111 -8.23 -0.54 -7.70
C THR A 111 -7.47 -1.14 -6.52
N LYS A 112 -6.15 -1.02 -6.54
CA LYS A 112 -5.29 -1.53 -5.48
C LYS A 112 -5.40 -0.63 -4.27
N ILE A 113 -5.10 -1.20 -3.10
CA ILE A 113 -4.94 -0.45 -1.87
C ILE A 113 -3.75 -1.07 -1.12
N PRO A 114 -2.84 -0.28 -0.51
CA PRO A 114 -2.90 1.16 -0.26
C PRO A 114 -2.66 2.02 -1.52
N ILE A 115 -3.11 3.28 -1.48
CA ILE A 115 -2.65 4.31 -2.41
C ILE A 115 -2.12 5.53 -1.66
N LEU A 116 -0.99 6.04 -2.11
CA LEU A 116 -0.45 7.33 -1.68
C LEU A 116 -0.91 8.39 -2.68
N PHE A 117 -1.64 9.38 -2.19
CA PHE A 117 -2.29 10.42 -2.96
C PHE A 117 -1.70 11.80 -2.62
N ASP A 118 -1.48 12.61 -3.64
CA ASP A 118 -1.05 13.99 -3.51
C ASP A 118 -2.24 14.94 -3.68
N LYS A 119 -2.58 15.66 -2.62
CA LYS A 119 -3.71 16.59 -2.59
C LYS A 119 -3.49 17.86 -3.39
N GLN A 120 -2.23 18.23 -3.69
CA GLN A 120 -1.96 19.42 -4.48
C GLN A 120 -2.17 19.16 -5.98
N THR A 121 -1.75 18.00 -6.47
CA THR A 121 -1.91 17.63 -7.88
C THR A 121 -3.20 16.87 -8.16
N ASN A 122 -3.91 16.44 -7.12
CA ASN A 122 -5.05 15.52 -7.19
C ASN A 122 -4.70 14.22 -7.90
N LYS A 123 -3.48 13.71 -7.67
CA LYS A 123 -2.98 12.49 -8.29
C LYS A 123 -2.54 11.44 -7.28
N ILE A 124 -2.78 10.18 -7.62
CA ILE A 124 -2.13 9.02 -7.00
C ILE A 124 -0.65 9.09 -7.36
N VAL A 125 0.19 9.19 -6.34
CA VAL A 125 1.65 9.12 -6.48
C VAL A 125 2.05 7.67 -6.70
N ASN A 126 1.53 6.76 -5.87
CA ASN A 126 1.95 5.36 -5.89
C ASN A 126 0.84 4.43 -5.39
N ASN A 127 0.76 3.22 -5.94
CA ASN A 127 -0.16 2.17 -5.51
C ASN A 127 0.51 0.81 -5.21
N ASP A 128 1.82 0.82 -4.99
CA ASP A 128 2.63 -0.30 -4.56
C ASP A 128 2.97 -0.17 -3.07
N CYS A 129 2.59 -1.16 -2.26
CA CYS A 129 2.76 -1.08 -0.81
C CYS A 129 4.23 -0.98 -0.38
N MET A 130 5.15 -1.65 -1.07
CA MET A 130 6.57 -1.65 -0.70
C MET A 130 7.21 -0.29 -1.00
N ASP A 131 6.90 0.29 -2.17
CA ASP A 131 7.36 1.63 -2.54
C ASP A 131 6.79 2.69 -1.58
N ILE A 132 5.50 2.59 -1.24
CA ILE A 132 4.85 3.48 -0.28
C ILE A 132 5.52 3.40 1.10
N MET A 133 5.79 2.19 1.61
CA MET A 133 6.50 2.01 2.88
C MET A 133 7.89 2.64 2.86
N LYS A 134 8.65 2.45 1.77
CA LYS A 134 9.98 3.06 1.63
C LYS A 134 9.91 4.59 1.64
N MET A 135 8.91 5.17 0.97
CA MET A 135 8.68 6.62 1.00
C MET A 135 8.31 7.11 2.40
N LEU A 136 7.37 6.46 3.08
CA LEU A 136 6.98 6.81 4.45
C LEU A 136 8.14 6.67 5.45
N ASN A 137 9.03 5.70 5.24
CA ASN A 137 10.19 5.46 6.12
C ASN A 137 11.17 6.65 6.15
N THR A 138 11.31 7.42 5.06
CA THR A 138 12.39 8.42 4.95
C THR A 138 11.97 9.80 4.48
N CYS A 139 10.98 9.93 3.58
CA CYS A 139 10.68 11.21 2.92
C CYS A 139 10.27 12.31 3.90
N PHE A 140 9.57 11.94 4.97
CA PHE A 140 8.97 12.88 5.91
C PHE A 140 9.79 13.09 7.19
N ASN A 141 11.04 12.61 7.24
CA ASN A 141 11.88 12.68 8.45
C ASN A 141 12.04 14.12 9.00
N GLN A 142 12.01 15.13 8.14
CA GLN A 142 12.10 16.54 8.51
C GLN A 142 10.87 17.10 9.25
N PHE A 143 9.74 16.39 9.21
CA PHE A 143 8.47 16.79 9.85
C PHE A 143 8.16 15.96 11.11
N LEU A 144 9.11 15.16 11.58
CA LEU A 144 8.91 14.30 12.73
C LEU A 144 8.79 15.11 14.02
N SER A 145 7.80 14.76 14.84
CA SER A 145 7.51 15.45 16.11
C SER A 145 8.56 15.19 17.20
N SER A 146 9.43 14.18 17.04
CA SER A 146 10.44 13.79 18.01
C SER A 146 11.58 13.01 17.36
N GLU A 147 12.80 13.18 17.90
CA GLU A 147 13.98 12.41 17.52
C GLU A 147 13.79 10.89 17.68
N LYS A 148 12.92 10.43 18.61
CA LYS A 148 12.60 9.01 18.76
C LYS A 148 12.14 8.37 17.45
N TYR A 149 11.30 9.08 16.69
CA TYR A 149 10.81 8.60 15.39
C TYR A 149 11.87 8.69 14.30
N ALA A 150 12.82 9.62 14.43
CA ALA A 150 13.93 9.77 13.49
C ALA A 150 14.93 8.61 13.60
N LEU A 151 15.09 8.02 14.79
CA LEU A 151 15.91 6.84 15.02
C LEU A 151 15.31 5.55 14.43
N VAL A 152 14.02 5.54 14.11
CA VAL A 152 13.37 4.39 13.45
C VAL A 152 13.70 4.43 11.95
N ASN A 153 14.61 3.55 11.52
CA ASN A 153 14.85 3.26 10.11
C ASN A 153 14.54 1.79 9.85
N LEU A 154 13.44 1.53 9.14
CA LEU A 154 12.96 0.17 8.86
C LEU A 154 13.69 -0.50 7.69
N TYR A 155 14.57 0.23 6.99
CA TYR A 155 15.31 -0.27 5.84
C TYR A 155 16.72 0.35 5.76
N PRO A 156 17.56 0.16 6.80
CA PRO A 156 18.90 0.75 6.87
C PRO A 156 19.85 0.09 5.87
N GLU A 157 20.75 0.88 5.29
CA GLU A 157 21.61 0.49 4.16
C GLU A 157 22.39 -0.81 4.38
N ASP A 158 22.92 -1.00 5.60
CA ASP A 158 23.72 -2.17 5.98
C ASP A 158 22.91 -3.46 6.12
N LYS A 159 21.58 -3.37 6.16
CA LYS A 159 20.65 -4.51 6.27
C LYS A 159 19.77 -4.73 5.05
N GLN A 160 19.81 -3.85 4.04
CA GLN A 160 18.89 -3.93 2.90
C GLN A 160 18.92 -5.28 2.20
N LYS A 161 20.11 -5.83 1.96
CA LYS A 161 20.27 -7.14 1.32
C LYS A 161 19.58 -8.26 2.11
N GLU A 162 19.83 -8.32 3.42
CA GLU A 162 19.25 -9.32 4.32
C GLU A 162 17.71 -9.17 4.37
N ILE A 163 17.23 -7.92 4.49
CA ILE A 163 15.81 -7.61 4.48
C ILE A 163 15.15 -8.03 3.15
N ASP A 164 15.78 -7.74 2.02
CA ASP A 164 15.23 -8.09 0.70
C ASP A 164 15.19 -9.61 0.49
N GLU A 165 16.23 -10.33 0.91
CA GLU A 165 16.27 -11.80 0.86
C GLU A 165 15.16 -12.41 1.72
N ILE A 166 14.96 -11.91 2.94
CA ILE A 166 13.88 -12.36 3.84
C ILE A 166 12.50 -12.02 3.26
N ASN A 167 12.31 -10.77 2.83
CA ASN A 167 11.05 -10.31 2.26
C ASN A 167 10.66 -11.10 1.02
N GLN A 168 11.62 -11.52 0.19
CA GLN A 168 11.32 -12.26 -1.04
C GLN A 168 10.59 -13.57 -0.72
N TRP A 169 11.14 -14.41 0.17
CA TRP A 169 10.53 -15.69 0.46
C TRP A 169 9.28 -15.55 1.34
N ILE A 170 9.25 -14.61 2.30
CA ILE A 170 8.04 -14.34 3.09
C ILE A 170 6.90 -13.89 2.18
N ASN A 171 7.17 -13.00 1.22
CA ASN A 171 6.16 -12.56 0.27
C ASN A 171 5.64 -13.73 -0.58
N ASP A 172 6.52 -14.52 -1.17
CA ASP A 172 6.12 -15.57 -2.12
C ASP A 172 5.44 -16.77 -1.45
N ASP A 173 5.94 -17.17 -0.27
CA ASP A 173 5.61 -18.45 0.36
C ASP A 173 4.60 -18.30 1.49
N ILE A 174 4.57 -17.15 2.18
CA ILE A 174 3.65 -16.90 3.30
C ILE A 174 2.53 -15.95 2.86
N ILE A 175 2.88 -14.70 2.55
CA ILE A 175 1.88 -13.65 2.26
C ILE A 175 1.06 -14.04 1.03
N MET A 176 1.72 -14.37 -0.09
CA MET A 176 1.04 -14.88 -1.29
C MET A 176 0.67 -16.36 -1.16
N GLY A 177 1.34 -17.11 -0.28
CA GLY A 177 1.05 -18.52 -0.02
C GLY A 177 -0.40 -18.76 0.40
N VAL A 178 -0.91 -17.96 1.35
CA VAL A 178 -2.31 -18.08 1.79
C VAL A 178 -3.31 -17.77 0.68
N TYR A 179 -3.03 -16.77 -0.18
CA TYR A 179 -3.89 -16.47 -1.34
C TYR A 179 -3.84 -17.58 -2.39
N LYS A 180 -2.66 -18.16 -2.64
CA LYS A 180 -2.49 -19.30 -3.55
C LYS A 180 -3.29 -20.51 -3.05
N CYS A 181 -3.25 -20.80 -1.75
CA CYS A 181 -4.08 -21.85 -1.14
C CYS A 181 -5.57 -21.57 -1.33
N GLY A 182 -6.03 -20.38 -0.94
CA GLY A 182 -7.46 -20.02 -1.01
C GLY A 182 -8.03 -19.89 -2.42
N SER A 183 -7.16 -19.69 -3.42
CA SER A 183 -7.56 -19.52 -4.82
C SER A 183 -7.44 -20.79 -5.67
N ALA A 184 -6.79 -21.83 -5.15
CA ALA A 184 -6.59 -23.11 -5.82
C ALA A 184 -7.93 -23.69 -6.30
N LYS A 185 -7.94 -24.24 -7.53
CA LYS A 185 -9.17 -24.77 -8.15
C LYS A 185 -9.26 -26.29 -8.06
N VAL A 186 -8.14 -26.95 -7.77
CA VAL A 186 -8.05 -28.41 -7.63
C VAL A 186 -7.22 -28.78 -6.40
N GLN A 187 -7.47 -29.97 -5.85
CA GLN A 187 -6.85 -30.44 -4.61
C GLN A 187 -5.32 -30.48 -4.69
N GLU A 188 -4.76 -30.94 -5.82
CA GLU A 188 -3.31 -31.06 -6.00
C GLU A 188 -2.58 -29.71 -5.92
N GLU A 189 -3.18 -28.66 -6.48
CA GLU A 189 -2.66 -27.29 -6.37
C GLU A 189 -2.71 -26.80 -4.92
N TYR A 190 -3.85 -27.03 -4.25
CA TYR A 190 -4.01 -26.69 -2.84
C TYR A 190 -2.96 -27.40 -1.98
N ASP A 191 -2.80 -28.72 -2.13
CA ASP A 191 -1.84 -29.52 -1.39
C ASP A 191 -0.41 -29.03 -1.61
N THR A 192 -0.06 -28.67 -2.84
CA THR A 192 1.24 -28.08 -3.17
C THR A 192 1.46 -26.76 -2.45
N HIS A 193 0.48 -25.86 -2.48
CA HIS A 193 0.58 -24.54 -1.87
C HIS A 193 0.59 -24.58 -0.35
N VAL A 194 -0.27 -25.41 0.26
CA VAL A 194 -0.38 -25.51 1.71
C VAL A 194 0.85 -26.18 2.32
N ASN A 195 1.40 -27.22 1.67
CA ASN A 195 2.66 -27.83 2.11
C ASN A 195 3.81 -26.82 2.04
N LYS A 196 3.91 -26.04 0.97
CA LYS A 196 4.94 -25.00 0.85
C LYS A 196 4.79 -23.92 1.92
N LEU A 197 3.56 -23.49 2.21
CA LEU A 197 3.25 -22.51 3.25
C LEU A 197 3.72 -23.00 4.63
N PHE A 198 3.32 -24.20 5.05
CA PHE A 198 3.71 -24.74 6.36
C PHE A 198 5.21 -25.01 6.46
N ASN A 199 5.84 -25.55 5.42
CA ASN A 199 7.30 -25.69 5.39
C ASN A 199 8.03 -24.35 5.55
N SER A 200 7.46 -23.25 5.07
CA SER A 200 8.02 -21.91 5.25
C SER A 200 7.71 -21.30 6.62
N LEU A 201 6.60 -21.67 7.26
CA LEU A 201 6.27 -21.27 8.64
C LEU A 201 7.15 -21.99 9.68
N ASP A 202 7.58 -23.21 9.37
CA ASP A 202 8.48 -24.01 10.22
C ASP A 202 9.95 -23.60 10.09
N LYS A 203 10.29 -22.63 9.24
CA LYS A 203 11.66 -22.11 9.16
C LYS A 203 11.98 -21.33 10.44
N ASP A 204 13.01 -21.77 11.14
CA ASP A 204 13.60 -20.99 12.23
C ASP A 204 14.28 -19.73 11.67
N PHE A 205 14.04 -18.60 12.33
CA PHE A 205 14.76 -17.34 12.08
C PHE A 205 16.00 -17.34 12.99
N ASP A 206 17.07 -18.00 12.54
CA ASP A 206 18.38 -17.97 13.19
C ASP A 206 19.07 -16.59 13.08
#